data_AF-A0A0M8X867-F1
#
_entry.id   AF-A0A0M8X867-F1
#
_cell.length_a   1.000
_cell.length_b   1.000
_cell.length_c   1.000
_cell.angle_alpha   90.00
_cell.angle_beta   90.00
_cell.angle_gamma   90.00
#
_symmetry.space_group_name_H-M   'P 1'
#
loop_
_entity.id
_entity.type
_entity.pdbx_description
1 polymer ?
#
loop_
_entity_poly.entity_id
_entity_poly.type
_entity_poly.pdbx_seq_one_letter_code
_entity_poly.pdbx_strand_id
1 'polypeptide(L)'
;MNTGEPAPPADTAVSAASATATASRCRGAAFALRAALESAVADRLTAHRVPRAIREGTQRSAFLWLRCCAEAGTARRAKAVWSQLCLGCHYHQYEIGPTEDQVRAWHLEVAAVIALLAR
;
A
#
# COMPACT_ATOMS: atom_id res chain seq x y z
N MET A 1 0.88 47.23 19.29
CA MET A 1 0.56 45.91 19.87
C MET A 1 1.20 44.87 18.98
N ASN A 2 2.37 44.37 19.36
CA ASN A 2 3.11 43.37 18.60
C ASN A 2 2.91 42.03 19.31
N THR A 3 1.96 41.22 18.84
CA THR A 3 1.79 39.83 19.27
C THR A 3 2.92 39.02 18.62
N GLY A 4 4.09 39.03 19.26
CA GLY A 4 5.17 38.11 18.95
C GLY A 4 4.75 36.72 19.42
N GLU A 5 4.27 35.90 18.50
CA GLU A 5 4.02 34.49 18.76
C GLU A 5 5.36 33.82 19.12
N PRO A 6 5.50 33.19 20.29
CA PRO A 6 6.77 32.60 20.69
C PRO A 6 7.13 31.45 19.75
N ALA A 7 8.36 31.46 19.24
CA ALA A 7 8.90 30.36 18.45
C ALA A 7 8.79 29.05 19.25
N PRO A 8 8.37 27.93 18.62
CA PRO A 8 8.21 26.67 19.32
C PRO A 8 9.57 26.19 19.87
N PRO A 9 9.60 25.57 21.06
CA PRO A 9 10.84 25.06 21.66
C PRO A 9 11.50 24.03 20.74
N ALA A 10 12.83 24.04 20.66
CA ALA A 10 13.62 23.23 19.72
C ALA A 10 13.25 21.73 19.74
N ASP A 11 12.92 21.17 20.91
CA ASP A 11 12.53 19.76 21.07
C ASP A 11 11.24 19.41 20.31
N THR A 12 10.28 20.35 20.23
CA THR A 12 9.04 20.14 19.49
C THR A 12 9.26 20.15 17.98
N ALA A 13 10.17 21.00 17.50
CA ALA A 13 10.53 21.05 16.08
C ALA A 13 11.26 19.77 15.63
N VAL A 14 12.19 19.26 16.44
CA VAL A 14 12.91 18.00 16.17
C VAL A 14 11.96 16.80 16.17
N SER A 15 11.02 16.74 17.11
CA SER A 15 10.01 15.68 17.18
C SER A 15 9.07 15.68 15.96
N ALA A 16 8.59 16.87 15.56
CA ALA A 16 7.73 17.02 14.38
C ALA A 16 8.46 16.64 13.07
N ALA A 17 9.74 16.99 12.93
CA ALA A 17 10.55 16.58 11.79
C ALA A 17 10.74 15.05 11.74
N SER A 18 10.99 14.40 12.89
CA SER A 18 11.10 12.94 12.97
C SER A 18 9.78 12.22 12.65
N ALA A 19 8.65 12.74 13.11
CA ALA A 19 7.34 12.19 12.79
C ALA A 19 7.05 12.30 11.28
N THR A 20 7.36 13.44 10.67
CA THR A 20 7.21 13.66 9.22
C THR A 20 8.08 12.71 8.39
N ALA A 21 9.35 12.51 8.79
CA ALA A 21 10.25 11.57 8.13
C ALA A 21 9.75 10.13 8.25
N THR A 22 9.22 9.75 9.42
CA THR A 22 8.66 8.41 9.66
C THR A 22 7.42 8.15 8.81
N ALA A 23 6.47 9.09 8.78
CA ALA A 23 5.29 9.00 7.93
C ALA A 23 5.67 8.88 6.44
N SER A 24 6.68 9.64 5.99
CA SER A 24 7.18 9.58 4.60
C SER A 24 7.75 8.20 4.27
N ARG A 25 8.58 7.63 5.16
CA ARG A 25 9.11 6.26 4.99
C ARG A 25 7.99 5.22 4.95
N CYS A 26 6.99 5.34 5.83
CA CYS A 26 5.87 4.41 5.88
C CYS A 26 5.02 4.45 4.60
N ARG A 27 4.81 5.65 4.02
CA ARG A 27 4.16 5.82 2.71
C ARG A 27 4.97 5.18 1.58
N GLY A 28 6.28 5.40 1.57
CA GLY A 28 7.18 4.76 0.61
C GLY A 28 7.13 3.22 0.69
N ALA A 29 7.10 2.67 1.90
CA ALA A 29 6.94 1.24 2.12
C ALA A 29 5.58 0.73 1.64
N ALA A 30 4.48 1.44 1.92
CA ALA A 30 3.15 1.10 1.41
C ALA A 30 3.11 1.10 -0.13
N PHE A 31 3.76 2.06 -0.78
CA PHE A 31 3.86 2.11 -2.24
C PHE A 31 4.65 0.93 -2.81
N ALA A 32 5.79 0.59 -2.20
CA ALA A 32 6.60 -0.56 -2.61
C ALA A 32 5.83 -1.89 -2.44
N LEU A 33 5.11 -2.05 -1.32
CA LEU A 33 4.25 -3.22 -1.08
C LEU A 33 3.13 -3.33 -2.11
N ARG A 34 2.51 -2.21 -2.48
CA ARG A 34 1.48 -2.17 -3.52
C ARG A 34 2.05 -2.63 -4.87
N ALA A 35 3.19 -2.09 -5.26
CA ALA A 35 3.85 -2.47 -6.52
C ALA A 35 4.21 -3.97 -6.55
N ALA A 36 4.76 -4.49 -5.46
CA ALA A 36 5.09 -5.92 -5.35
C ALA A 36 3.85 -6.82 -5.50
N LEU A 37 2.74 -6.45 -4.84
CA LEU A 37 1.47 -7.17 -4.96
C LEU A 37 0.91 -7.11 -6.39
N GLU A 38 0.90 -5.93 -7.01
CA GLU A 38 0.43 -5.74 -8.39
C GLU A 38 1.25 -6.58 -9.38
N SER A 39 2.58 -6.66 -9.18
CA SER A 39 3.45 -7.53 -9.99
C SER A 39 3.09 -9.01 -9.84
N ALA A 40 2.93 -9.51 -8.61
CA ALA A 40 2.57 -10.91 -8.38
C ALA A 40 1.19 -11.28 -8.97
N VAL A 41 0.24 -10.33 -8.95
CA VAL A 41 -1.06 -10.51 -9.62
C VAL A 41 -0.87 -10.56 -11.14
N ALA A 42 -0.06 -9.67 -11.72
CA ALA A 42 0.23 -9.69 -13.16
C ALA A 42 0.89 -11.01 -13.61
N ASP A 43 1.83 -11.53 -12.82
CA ASP A 43 2.46 -12.83 -13.06
C ASP A 43 1.43 -13.96 -13.04
N ARG A 44 0.53 -13.95 -12.05
CA ARG A 44 -0.56 -14.94 -11.95
C ARG A 44 -1.49 -14.89 -13.15
N LEU A 45 -1.92 -13.70 -13.57
CA LEU A 45 -2.81 -13.53 -14.74
C LEU A 45 -2.11 -13.98 -16.03
N THR A 46 -0.80 -13.74 -16.14
CA THR A 46 0.01 -14.19 -17.27
C THR A 46 0.10 -15.72 -17.33
N ALA A 47 0.36 -16.37 -16.19
CA ALA A 47 0.40 -17.83 -16.09
C ALA A 47 -0.93 -18.49 -16.49
N HIS A 48 -2.05 -17.82 -16.22
CA HIS A 48 -3.40 -18.27 -16.59
C HIS A 48 -3.86 -17.82 -17.99
N ARG A 49 -2.96 -17.21 -18.79
CA ARG A 49 -3.23 -16.74 -20.16
C ARG A 49 -4.45 -15.81 -20.27
N VAL A 50 -4.70 -15.02 -19.23
CA VAL A 50 -5.80 -14.05 -19.19
C VAL A 50 -5.67 -13.06 -20.36
N PRO A 51 -6.77 -12.62 -21.01
CA PRO A 51 -6.71 -11.75 -22.19
C PRO A 51 -5.83 -10.51 -22.00
N ARG A 52 -5.09 -10.13 -23.05
CA ARG A 52 -4.17 -8.98 -23.04
C ARG A 52 -4.85 -7.68 -22.58
N ALA A 53 -6.08 -7.44 -23.03
CA ALA A 53 -6.87 -6.27 -22.65
C ALA A 53 -7.11 -6.15 -21.13
N ILE A 54 -7.09 -7.27 -20.40
CA ILE A 54 -7.20 -7.27 -18.94
C ILE A 54 -5.84 -7.05 -18.29
N ARG A 55 -4.78 -7.69 -18.81
CA ARG A 55 -3.42 -7.55 -18.28
C ARG A 55 -2.86 -6.13 -18.45
N GLU A 56 -3.23 -5.45 -19.52
CA GLU A 56 -2.85 -4.06 -19.81
C GLU A 56 -3.89 -3.03 -19.34
N GLY A 57 -4.99 -3.49 -18.74
CA GLY A 57 -6.08 -2.66 -18.27
C GLY A 57 -5.82 -2.05 -16.89
N THR A 58 -6.90 -1.68 -16.20
CA THR A 58 -6.79 -1.14 -14.85
C THR A 58 -6.47 -2.23 -13.82
N GLN A 59 -5.78 -1.87 -12.74
CA GLN A 59 -5.56 -2.79 -11.61
C GLN A 59 -6.89 -3.32 -11.05
N ARG A 60 -7.96 -2.50 -11.02
CA ARG A 60 -9.30 -2.98 -10.63
C ARG A 60 -9.77 -4.14 -11.51
N SER A 61 -9.57 -4.07 -12.82
CA SER A 61 -9.88 -5.15 -13.76
C SER A 61 -9.04 -6.40 -13.49
N ALA A 62 -7.73 -6.23 -13.25
CA ALA A 62 -6.83 -7.32 -12.90
C ALA A 62 -7.27 -8.07 -11.62
N PHE A 63 -7.58 -7.35 -10.55
CA PHE A 63 -8.09 -7.95 -9.29
C PHE A 63 -9.50 -8.56 -9.42
N LEU A 64 -10.34 -8.06 -10.34
CA LEU A 64 -11.62 -8.70 -10.66
C LEU A 64 -11.39 -10.05 -11.35
N TRP A 65 -10.49 -10.09 -12.34
CA TRP A 65 -10.16 -11.32 -13.06
C TRP A 65 -9.45 -12.32 -12.15
N LEU A 66 -8.60 -11.86 -11.23
CA LEU A 66 -7.88 -12.73 -10.28
C LEU A 66 -8.78 -13.76 -9.58
N ARG A 67 -10.06 -13.44 -9.36
CA ARG A 67 -11.07 -14.34 -8.77
C ARG A 67 -11.30 -15.64 -9.55
N CYS A 68 -10.99 -15.67 -10.84
CA CYS A 68 -11.11 -16.88 -11.66
C CYS A 68 -9.75 -17.55 -11.94
N CYS A 69 -8.64 -16.98 -11.46
CA CYS A 69 -7.27 -17.54 -11.61
C CYS A 69 -6.65 -17.98 -10.26
N ALA A 70 -7.27 -17.60 -9.14
CA ALA A 70 -6.82 -17.90 -7.80
C ALA A 70 -8.00 -18.38 -6.94
N GLU A 71 -7.67 -19.07 -5.86
CA GLU A 71 -8.64 -19.49 -4.86
C GLU A 71 -9.39 -18.28 -4.28
N ALA A 72 -10.70 -18.41 -4.07
CA ALA A 72 -11.58 -17.28 -3.77
C ALA A 72 -11.19 -16.55 -2.48
N GLY A 73 -10.67 -17.25 -1.47
CA GLY A 73 -10.11 -16.63 -0.25
C GLY A 73 -8.91 -15.75 -0.58
N THR A 74 -7.95 -16.29 -1.32
CA THR A 74 -6.75 -15.59 -1.76
C THR A 74 -7.06 -14.34 -2.59
N ALA A 75 -7.95 -14.44 -3.59
CA ALA A 75 -8.32 -13.30 -4.43
C ALA A 75 -9.01 -12.17 -3.62
N ARG A 76 -9.85 -12.52 -2.65
CA ARG A 76 -10.48 -11.52 -1.76
C ARG A 76 -9.45 -10.83 -0.86
N ARG A 77 -8.54 -11.60 -0.25
CA ARG A 77 -7.45 -11.06 0.59
C ARG A 77 -6.57 -10.11 -0.20
N ALA A 78 -6.16 -10.52 -1.40
CA ALA A 78 -5.36 -9.69 -2.31
C ALA A 78 -6.04 -8.35 -2.61
N LYS A 79 -7.34 -8.36 -2.96
CA LYS A 79 -8.10 -7.13 -3.23
C LYS A 79 -8.25 -6.25 -1.98
N ALA A 80 -8.45 -6.86 -0.81
CA ALA A 80 -8.60 -6.14 0.45
C ALA A 80 -7.31 -5.40 0.82
N VAL A 81 -6.16 -6.10 0.83
CA VAL A 81 -4.87 -5.50 1.16
C VAL A 81 -4.44 -4.46 0.11
N TRP A 82 -4.71 -4.69 -1.18
CA TRP A 82 -4.47 -3.69 -2.23
C TRP A 82 -5.24 -2.40 -1.98
N SER A 83 -6.50 -2.50 -1.54
CA SER A 83 -7.33 -1.33 -1.24
C SER A 83 -6.80 -0.54 -0.04
N GLN A 84 -6.34 -1.24 1.01
CA GLN A 84 -5.70 -0.61 2.18
C GLN A 84 -4.39 0.10 1.80
N LEU A 85 -3.56 -0.53 0.96
CA LEU A 85 -2.32 0.07 0.46
C LEU A 85 -2.59 1.30 -0.40
N CYS A 86 -3.62 1.28 -1.26
CA CYS A 86 -4.01 2.46 -2.04
C CYS A 86 -4.34 3.65 -1.14
N LEU A 87 -5.09 3.43 -0.05
CA LEU A 87 -5.41 4.47 0.94
C LEU A 87 -4.14 4.93 1.67
N GLY A 88 -3.28 4.01 2.12
CA GLY A 88 -2.02 4.35 2.80
C GLY A 88 -1.04 5.14 1.93
N CYS A 89 -1.10 4.98 0.60
CA CYS A 89 -0.29 5.73 -0.36
C CYS A 89 -0.80 7.17 -0.59
N HIS A 90 -2.08 7.47 -0.33
CA HIS A 90 -2.64 8.80 -0.60
C HIS A 90 -2.11 9.84 0.38
N TYR A 91 -1.54 10.91 -0.16
CA TYR A 91 -1.03 12.02 0.63
C TYR A 91 -2.16 13.02 0.91
N HIS A 92 -2.67 13.02 2.13
CA HIS A 92 -3.45 14.14 2.67
C HIS A 92 -2.56 14.85 3.69
N GLN A 93 -2.25 16.13 3.44
CA GLN A 93 -1.35 16.96 4.26
C GLN A 93 -1.77 17.04 5.74
N TYR A 94 -3.03 16.72 6.03
CA TYR A 94 -3.63 16.78 7.36
C TYR A 94 -3.98 15.40 7.94
N GLU A 95 -3.75 14.31 7.20
CA GLU A 95 -3.97 12.96 7.70
C GLU A 95 -2.67 12.38 8.28
N ILE A 96 -2.80 11.81 9.47
CA ILE A 96 -1.78 10.97 10.08
C ILE A 96 -1.46 9.87 9.06
N GLY A 97 -0.24 9.87 8.53
CA GLY A 97 0.22 8.85 7.58
C GLY A 97 0.17 7.44 8.18
N PRO A 98 0.31 6.38 7.37
CA PRO A 98 0.31 5.03 7.89
C PRO A 98 1.37 4.86 8.98
N THR A 99 1.00 4.18 10.06
CA THR A 99 1.92 3.88 11.16
C THR A 99 2.87 2.74 10.79
N GLU A 100 3.99 2.63 11.49
CA GLU A 100 4.93 1.53 11.28
C GLU A 100 4.28 0.16 11.51
N ASP A 101 3.38 0.05 12.49
CA ASP A 101 2.62 -1.17 12.77
C ASP A 101 1.66 -1.54 11.64
N GLN A 102 0.98 -0.55 11.05
CA GLN A 102 0.14 -0.76 9.87
C GLN A 102 0.97 -1.27 8.69
N VAL A 103 2.13 -0.65 8.43
CA VAL A 103 3.04 -1.10 7.36
C VAL A 103 3.55 -2.51 7.63
N ARG A 104 3.90 -2.84 8.87
CA ARG A 104 4.33 -4.19 9.26
C ARG A 104 3.23 -5.23 9.04
N ALA A 105 2.00 -4.91 9.44
CA ALA A 105 0.84 -5.79 9.22
C ALA A 105 0.57 -5.99 7.72
N TRP A 106 0.63 -4.91 6.92
CA TRP A 106 0.48 -5.00 5.47
C TRP A 106 1.60 -5.81 4.81
N HIS A 107 2.85 -5.64 5.25
CA HIS A 107 3.98 -6.42 4.74
C HIS A 107 3.76 -7.92 4.96
N LEU A 108 3.36 -8.33 6.16
CA LEU A 108 3.07 -9.73 6.47
C LEU A 108 1.93 -10.28 5.61
N GLU A 109 0.85 -9.51 5.46
CA GLU A 109 -0.30 -9.92 4.64
C GLU A 109 0.04 -10.02 3.15
N VAL A 110 0.77 -9.03 2.61
CA VAL A 110 1.24 -9.04 1.22
C VAL A 110 2.16 -10.22 0.96
N ALA A 111 3.14 -10.48 1.85
CA ALA A 111 4.03 -11.62 1.71
C ALA A 111 3.25 -12.96 1.71
N ALA A 112 2.26 -13.11 2.60
CA ALA A 112 1.42 -14.29 2.64
C ALA A 112 0.58 -14.46 1.35
N VAL A 113 -0.01 -13.38 0.84
CA VAL A 113 -0.78 -13.39 -0.41
C VAL A 113 0.11 -13.71 -1.61
N ILE A 114 1.30 -13.12 -1.72
CA ILE A 114 2.23 -13.41 -2.82
C ILE A 114 2.62 -14.91 -2.80
N ALA A 115 2.92 -15.47 -1.63
CA ALA A 115 3.21 -16.89 -1.49
C ALA A 115 2.02 -17.80 -1.84
N LEU A 116 0.77 -17.34 -1.65
CA LEU A 116 -0.43 -18.03 -2.11
C LEU A 116 -0.59 -17.95 -3.64
N LEU A 117 -0.27 -16.81 -4.25
CA LEU A 117 -0.40 -16.60 -5.70
C LEU A 117 0.68 -17.32 -6.52
N ALA A 118 1.85 -17.57 -5.93
CA ALA A 118 2.95 -18.29 -6.57
C ALA A 118 2.72 -19.81 -6.71
N ARG A 119 1.62 -20.35 -6.17
CA ARG A 119 1.27 -21.78 -6.21
C ARG A 119 0.49 -22.20 -7.45
#